data_AF-F1L6D7-F1
#
_entry.id   AF-F1L6D7-F1
#
_cell.length_a   1.000
_cell.length_b   1.000
_cell.length_c   1.000
_cell.angle_alpha   90.00
_cell.angle_beta   90.00
_cell.angle_gamma   90.00
#
_symmetry.space_group_name_H-M   'P 1'
#
loop_
_entity.id
_entity.type
_entity.pdbx_description
1 polymer ?
#
loop_
_entity_poly.entity_id
_entity_poly.type
_entity_poly.pdbx_seq_one_letter_code
_entity_poly.pdbx_strand_id
1 'polypeptide(L)'
;MILALRCAHLHGWPVDVSRCSFLPRSSASTASVHQFAVNHKKLADYNQELQNAYKIMGLEENVTVEQLKDRFVTLAKEYHPDTAKDSKGNATKFNEVRNAYRFIVKHTQLEEKHAELNEFCEEVVYDIRHTAPQHRQYLEYGGVGAGNPFQRQRQYQQHRVAKATENTYEYLLDKRIKELEKEFKLDSKSLRNVTREQAFFAKKQKTTNAVERLVEDMILQSMKRGDFNNLKGMGKPLKNDESNPYIDVIEYKLNKILINNGFAPPWIMKEMELRTEITSLRNEARYEYARYLLCKEKDFKGQFAIESVERRWNATIKRIEKSIVDINKRIQDYNLITPSLNRQFFNLSLKVELDKAIAEVSDESGDRSHWTGKARSSINTFLSSQQANNESLLSQFIKGLIALKNL
;
A
#
# COMPACT_ATOMS: atom_id res chain seq x y z
N MET A 1 -28.99 23.26 -13.02
CA MET A 1 -28.45 24.26 -13.96
C MET A 1 -29.15 24.10 -15.29
N ILE A 2 -30.22 24.87 -15.47
CA ILE A 2 -30.88 25.13 -16.73
C ILE A 2 -29.96 26.10 -17.49
N LEU A 3 -29.13 25.59 -18.42
CA LEU A 3 -28.39 26.42 -19.40
C LEU A 3 -27.63 25.63 -20.50
N ALA A 4 -28.04 24.41 -20.86
CA ALA A 4 -27.32 23.64 -21.90
C ALA A 4 -28.21 22.91 -22.91
N LEU A 5 -29.42 23.42 -23.20
CA LEU A 5 -30.25 22.92 -24.32
C LEU A 5 -30.90 24.08 -25.09
N ARG A 6 -30.05 24.88 -25.73
CA ARG A 6 -30.39 25.62 -26.96
C ARG A 6 -29.19 25.52 -27.88
N CYS A 7 -29.19 24.53 -28.77
CA CYS A 7 -28.54 24.54 -30.08
C CYS A 7 -28.75 23.18 -30.74
N ALA A 8 -29.90 23.00 -31.37
CA ALA A 8 -30.04 22.10 -32.50
C ALA A 8 -30.73 22.90 -33.60
N HIS A 9 -29.95 23.43 -34.52
CA HIS A 9 -30.30 23.66 -35.93
C HIS A 9 -29.14 24.38 -36.57
N LEU A 10 -28.38 23.69 -37.42
CA LEU A 10 -27.86 24.17 -38.71
C LEU A 10 -26.91 23.10 -39.28
N HIS A 11 -27.28 22.64 -40.48
CA HIS A 11 -26.48 21.95 -41.51
C HIS A 11 -25.89 20.58 -41.17
N GLY A 12 -26.40 19.57 -41.89
CA GLY A 12 -25.89 18.21 -41.86
C GLY A 12 -24.47 18.12 -42.38
N TRP A 13 -23.75 17.13 -41.85
CA TRP A 13 -22.69 16.29 -42.41
C TRP A 13 -22.68 15.00 -41.55
N PRO A 14 -22.39 13.80 -42.09
CA PRO A 14 -22.36 12.58 -41.29
C PRO A 14 -21.04 12.54 -40.52
N VAL A 15 -21.11 12.57 -39.18
CA VAL A 15 -19.92 12.38 -38.35
C VAL A 15 -19.78 10.90 -38.05
N ASP A 16 -18.80 10.29 -38.71
CA ASP A 16 -18.30 8.95 -38.50
C ASP A 16 -17.82 8.76 -37.04
N VAL A 17 -18.39 7.80 -36.33
CA VAL A 17 -18.15 7.56 -34.88
C VAL A 17 -16.85 6.76 -34.65
N SER A 18 -15.97 6.68 -35.65
CA SER A 18 -14.80 5.80 -35.66
C SER A 18 -13.48 6.49 -35.37
N ARG A 19 -13.42 7.58 -34.58
CA ARG A 19 -12.13 8.13 -34.10
C ARG A 19 -12.28 9.11 -32.94
N CYS A 20 -12.33 8.61 -31.72
CA CYS A 20 -11.96 9.40 -30.55
C CYS A 20 -11.35 8.51 -29.47
N SER A 21 -10.04 8.27 -29.60
CA SER A 21 -9.22 7.61 -28.59
C SER A 21 -8.55 8.66 -27.70
N PHE A 22 -9.31 9.31 -26.81
CA PHE A 22 -8.74 9.98 -25.63
C PHE A 22 -9.81 10.34 -24.59
N LEU A 23 -10.16 9.39 -23.73
CA LEU A 23 -10.76 9.69 -22.43
C LEU A 23 -10.08 8.83 -21.36
N PRO A 24 -9.61 9.42 -20.25
CA PRO A 24 -9.05 8.66 -19.15
C PRO A 24 -10.17 7.84 -18.51
N ARG A 25 -9.91 6.54 -18.28
CA ARG A 25 -10.73 5.66 -17.44
C ARG A 25 -10.82 6.27 -16.04
N SER A 26 -11.85 7.07 -15.78
CA SER A 26 -12.36 7.27 -14.43
C SER A 26 -13.53 6.31 -14.26
N SER A 27 -13.44 5.46 -13.25
CA SER A 27 -14.49 4.53 -12.86
C SER A 27 -15.67 5.30 -12.27
N ALA A 28 -16.48 5.93 -13.13
CA ALA A 28 -17.86 6.24 -12.78
C ALA A 28 -18.56 4.89 -12.59
N SER A 29 -19.01 4.63 -11.37
CA SER A 29 -19.83 3.47 -11.02
C SER A 29 -20.93 3.30 -12.08
N THR A 30 -20.92 2.15 -12.75
CA THR A 30 -21.91 1.75 -13.76
C THR A 30 -23.34 1.83 -13.21
N ALA A 31 -23.52 1.82 -11.88
CA ALA A 31 -24.80 1.99 -11.23
C ALA A 31 -25.42 3.38 -11.40
N SER A 32 -24.63 4.46 -11.46
CA SER A 32 -25.16 5.84 -11.53
C SER A 32 -25.78 6.15 -12.90
N VAL A 33 -25.10 5.74 -13.98
CA VAL A 33 -25.61 5.89 -15.35
C VAL A 33 -26.83 5.00 -15.58
N HIS A 34 -26.84 3.79 -15.00
CA HIS A 34 -27.98 2.88 -15.08
C HIS A 34 -29.19 3.43 -14.32
N GLN A 35 -29.00 3.99 -13.12
CA GLN A 35 -30.07 4.61 -12.34
C GLN A 35 -30.71 5.80 -13.09
N PHE A 36 -29.88 6.62 -13.76
CA PHE A 36 -30.34 7.77 -14.54
C PHE A 36 -31.17 7.33 -15.76
N ALA A 37 -30.71 6.31 -16.50
CA ALA A 37 -31.43 5.74 -17.63
C ALA A 37 -32.75 5.05 -17.21
N VAL A 38 -32.76 4.34 -16.07
CA VAL A 38 -33.96 3.71 -15.50
C VAL A 38 -35.00 4.76 -15.10
N ASN A 39 -34.57 5.90 -14.54
CA ASN A 39 -35.47 6.98 -14.16
C ASN A 39 -36.08 7.68 -15.38
N HIS A 40 -35.32 7.89 -16.46
CA HIS A 40 -35.85 8.45 -17.70
C HIS A 40 -36.88 7.53 -18.37
N LYS A 41 -36.66 6.21 -18.35
CA LYS A 41 -37.62 5.24 -18.91
C LYS A 41 -38.93 5.24 -18.12
N LYS A 42 -38.86 5.21 -16.78
CA LYS A 42 -40.05 5.29 -15.92
C LYS A 42 -40.87 6.56 -16.12
N LEU A 43 -40.22 7.71 -16.35
CA LEU A 43 -40.91 8.97 -16.62
C LEU A 43 -41.58 8.97 -18.00
N ALA A 44 -40.93 8.38 -19.01
CA ALA A 44 -41.52 8.23 -20.35
C ALA A 44 -42.74 7.29 -20.33
N ASP A 45 -42.64 6.17 -19.62
CA ASP A 45 -43.73 5.21 -19.45
C ASP A 45 -44.94 5.87 -18.76
N TYR A 46 -44.70 6.67 -17.71
CA TYR A 46 -45.74 7.42 -16.99
C TYR A 46 -46.46 8.46 -17.86
N ASN A 47 -45.71 9.23 -18.64
CA ASN A 47 -46.29 10.22 -19.56
C ASN A 47 -47.15 9.54 -20.64
N GLN A 48 -46.74 8.36 -21.11
CA GLN A 48 -47.52 7.59 -22.08
C GLN A 48 -48.83 7.06 -21.48
N GLU A 49 -48.81 6.59 -20.22
CA GLU A 49 -50.02 6.19 -19.49
C GLU A 49 -51.00 7.35 -19.30
N LEU A 50 -50.50 8.55 -18.99
CA LEU A 50 -51.30 9.77 -18.86
C LEU A 50 -52.01 10.12 -20.17
N GLN A 51 -51.28 10.11 -21.29
CA GLN A 51 -51.86 10.36 -22.61
C GLN A 51 -52.92 9.32 -22.98
N ASN A 52 -52.70 8.05 -22.64
CA ASN A 52 -53.67 7.00 -22.86
C ASN A 52 -54.94 7.21 -22.01
N ALA A 53 -54.80 7.67 -20.76
CA ALA A 53 -55.95 7.99 -19.91
C ALA A 53 -56.80 9.13 -20.50
N TYR A 54 -56.18 10.21 -21.00
CA TYR A 54 -56.89 11.31 -21.67
C TYR A 54 -57.60 10.84 -22.96
N LYS A 55 -56.94 9.98 -23.75
CA LYS A 55 -57.55 9.37 -24.94
C LYS A 55 -58.77 8.50 -24.62
N ILE A 56 -58.72 7.70 -23.55
CA ILE A 56 -59.86 6.88 -23.11
C ILE A 56 -61.05 7.75 -22.69
N MET A 57 -60.78 8.88 -22.03
CA MET A 57 -61.82 9.86 -21.66
C MET A 57 -62.32 10.69 -22.85
N GLY A 58 -61.57 10.71 -23.95
CA GLY A 58 -61.87 11.51 -25.15
C GLY A 58 -61.72 13.01 -24.89
N LEU A 59 -60.74 13.39 -24.06
CA LEU A 59 -60.46 14.76 -23.63
C LEU A 59 -59.04 15.15 -24.02
N GLU A 60 -58.81 16.45 -24.20
CA GLU A 60 -57.47 17.01 -24.41
C GLU A 60 -56.72 17.20 -23.06
N GLU A 61 -55.40 17.39 -23.11
CA GLU A 61 -54.53 17.41 -21.92
C GLU A 61 -54.80 18.60 -20.95
N ASN A 62 -55.47 19.67 -21.40
CA ASN A 62 -55.71 20.92 -20.64
C ASN A 62 -57.17 21.08 -20.15
N VAL A 63 -57.86 19.98 -19.86
CA VAL A 63 -59.28 20.01 -19.50
C VAL A 63 -59.49 20.29 -18.01
N THR A 64 -60.50 21.11 -17.67
CA THR A 64 -60.82 21.45 -16.27
C THR A 64 -61.40 20.25 -15.52
N VAL A 65 -61.23 20.24 -14.19
CA VAL A 65 -61.71 19.15 -13.31
C VAL A 65 -63.23 18.96 -13.42
N GLU A 66 -63.99 20.03 -13.70
CA GLU A 66 -65.44 20.00 -13.90
C GLU A 66 -65.81 19.26 -15.20
N GLN A 67 -65.16 19.63 -16.30
CA GLN A 67 -65.34 18.97 -17.60
C GLN A 67 -64.95 17.49 -17.55
N LEU A 68 -63.90 17.14 -16.79
CA LEU A 68 -63.50 15.74 -16.57
C LEU A 68 -64.58 14.95 -15.81
N LYS A 69 -65.19 15.55 -14.77
CA LYS A 69 -66.27 14.92 -14.00
C LYS A 69 -67.52 14.73 -14.85
N ASP A 70 -67.91 15.76 -15.60
CA ASP A 70 -69.07 15.68 -16.49
C ASP A 70 -68.87 14.60 -17.55
N ARG A 71 -67.68 14.54 -18.14
CA ARG A 71 -67.34 13.50 -19.10
C ARG A 71 -67.38 12.11 -18.49
N PHE A 72 -66.85 11.93 -17.28
CA PHE A 72 -66.94 10.67 -16.55
C PHE A 72 -68.40 10.27 -16.30
N VAL A 73 -69.26 11.20 -15.90
CA VAL A 73 -70.68 10.92 -15.66
C VAL A 73 -71.40 10.51 -16.96
N THR A 74 -71.09 11.15 -18.10
CA THR A 74 -71.65 10.76 -19.40
C THR A 74 -71.23 9.35 -19.79
N LEU A 75 -69.93 9.04 -19.74
CA LEU A 75 -69.39 7.72 -20.08
C LEU A 75 -69.85 6.64 -19.09
N ALA A 76 -69.98 6.98 -17.80
CA ALA A 76 -70.51 6.06 -16.80
C ALA A 76 -71.94 5.66 -17.15
N LYS A 77 -72.81 6.62 -17.49
CA LYS A 77 -74.20 6.31 -17.89
C LYS A 77 -74.27 5.43 -19.14
N GLU A 78 -73.35 5.62 -20.08
CA GLU A 78 -73.28 4.84 -21.32
C GLU A 78 -72.77 3.40 -21.11
N TYR A 79 -71.76 3.20 -20.26
CA TYR A 79 -71.06 1.92 -20.11
C TYR A 79 -71.39 1.17 -18.81
N HIS A 80 -72.24 1.71 -17.93
CA HIS A 80 -72.63 1.04 -16.69
C HIS A 80 -73.44 -0.24 -16.97
N PRO A 81 -73.04 -1.40 -16.43
CA PRO A 81 -73.69 -2.68 -16.73
C PRO A 81 -75.16 -2.73 -16.33
N ASP A 82 -75.57 -2.00 -15.28
CA ASP A 82 -76.95 -2.04 -14.77
C ASP A 82 -77.87 -0.96 -15.36
N THR A 83 -77.30 0.09 -15.97
CA THR A 83 -78.06 1.30 -16.35
C THR A 83 -78.16 1.47 -17.87
N ALA A 84 -77.25 0.85 -18.63
CA ALA A 84 -77.25 0.90 -20.07
C ALA A 84 -78.41 0.05 -20.63
N LYS A 85 -79.42 0.71 -21.22
CA LYS A 85 -80.60 0.06 -21.81
C LYS A 85 -80.32 -0.67 -23.13
N ASP A 86 -79.15 -0.42 -23.73
CA ASP A 86 -78.70 -1.03 -24.98
C ASP A 86 -77.46 -1.90 -24.74
N SER A 87 -77.21 -2.87 -25.62
CA SER A 87 -76.13 -3.88 -25.58
C SER A 87 -74.67 -3.34 -25.58
N LYS A 88 -74.46 -2.06 -25.23
CA LYS A 88 -73.18 -1.36 -25.05
C LYS A 88 -72.64 -1.39 -23.60
N GLY A 89 -73.46 -1.81 -22.63
CA GLY A 89 -73.01 -2.00 -21.24
C GLY A 89 -71.93 -3.07 -21.15
N ASN A 90 -70.67 -2.66 -20.90
CA ASN A 90 -69.54 -3.58 -20.81
C ASN A 90 -68.69 -3.23 -19.59
N ALA A 91 -68.62 -4.16 -18.64
CA ALA A 91 -67.92 -3.99 -17.37
C ALA A 91 -66.42 -3.70 -17.57
N THR A 92 -65.79 -4.22 -18.63
CA THR A 92 -64.36 -3.97 -18.89
C THR A 92 -64.12 -2.52 -19.29
N LYS A 93 -64.91 -1.99 -20.21
CA LYS A 93 -64.83 -0.59 -20.66
C LYS A 93 -65.13 0.40 -19.55
N PHE A 94 -66.11 0.08 -18.69
CA PHE A 94 -66.41 0.92 -17.53
C PHE A 94 -65.22 0.97 -16.55
N ASN A 95 -64.54 -0.16 -16.32
CA ASN A 95 -63.35 -0.20 -15.47
C ASN A 95 -62.18 0.59 -16.08
N GLU A 96 -62.00 0.55 -17.41
CA GLU A 96 -61.00 1.37 -18.11
C GLU A 96 -61.25 2.88 -17.92
N VAL A 97 -62.50 3.32 -18.12
CA VAL A 97 -62.92 4.71 -17.92
C VAL A 97 -62.71 5.14 -16.46
N ARG A 98 -63.08 4.28 -15.49
CA ARG A 98 -62.88 4.53 -14.06
C ARG A 98 -61.39 4.65 -13.69
N ASN A 99 -60.56 3.76 -14.24
CA ASN A 99 -59.13 3.76 -13.98
C ASN A 99 -58.47 5.01 -14.58
N ALA A 100 -58.84 5.39 -15.81
CA ALA A 100 -58.37 6.61 -16.46
C ALA A 100 -58.74 7.86 -15.65
N TYR A 101 -59.99 8.00 -15.21
CA TYR A 101 -60.43 9.11 -14.36
C TYR A 101 -59.63 9.20 -13.05
N ARG A 102 -59.46 8.07 -12.35
CA ARG A 102 -58.69 8.02 -11.09
C ARG A 102 -57.23 8.41 -11.31
N PHE A 103 -56.64 8.02 -12.43
CA PHE A 103 -55.25 8.33 -12.76
C PHE A 103 -55.06 9.83 -13.02
N ILE A 104 -55.94 10.45 -13.80
CA ILE A 104 -55.89 11.89 -14.10
C ILE A 104 -56.06 12.72 -12.82
N VAL A 105 -57.03 12.39 -11.96
CA VAL A 105 -57.23 13.10 -10.68
C VAL A 105 -56.01 12.99 -9.76
N LYS A 106 -55.31 11.85 -9.78
CA LYS A 106 -54.09 11.68 -9.00
C LYS A 106 -52.94 12.52 -9.57
N HIS A 107 -52.86 12.66 -10.90
CA HIS A 107 -51.87 13.50 -11.56
C HIS A 107 -52.06 14.98 -11.20
N THR A 108 -53.29 15.50 -11.32
CA THR A 108 -53.58 16.91 -11.03
C THR A 108 -53.27 17.27 -9.58
N GLN A 109 -53.60 16.40 -8.62
CA GLN A 109 -53.25 16.60 -7.20
C GLN A 109 -51.74 16.60 -6.92
N LEU A 110 -50.95 15.85 -7.71
CA LEU A 110 -49.50 15.84 -7.58
C LEU A 110 -48.90 17.12 -8.17
N GLU A 111 -49.42 17.61 -9.29
CA GLU A 111 -48.99 18.87 -9.91
C GLU A 111 -49.25 20.06 -8.98
N GLU A 112 -50.42 20.13 -8.34
CA GLU A 112 -50.75 21.17 -7.35
C GLU A 112 -49.73 21.18 -6.19
N LYS A 113 -49.42 19.99 -5.62
CA LYS A 113 -48.40 19.88 -4.55
C LYS A 113 -47.00 20.25 -5.02
N HIS A 114 -46.65 19.91 -6.25
CA HIS A 114 -45.35 20.27 -6.82
C HIS A 114 -45.22 21.77 -7.06
N ALA A 115 -46.31 22.44 -7.47
CA ALA A 115 -46.36 23.88 -7.61
C ALA A 115 -46.22 24.57 -6.25
N GLU A 116 -46.95 24.14 -5.22
CA GLU A 116 -46.84 24.66 -3.84
C GLU A 116 -45.41 24.53 -3.29
N LEU A 117 -44.75 23.39 -3.51
CA LEU A 117 -43.36 23.17 -3.09
C LEU A 117 -42.37 24.08 -3.82
N ASN A 118 -42.59 24.32 -5.12
CA ASN A 118 -41.72 25.17 -5.91
C ASN A 118 -41.89 26.65 -5.53
N GLU A 119 -43.12 27.09 -5.28
CA GLU A 119 -43.43 28.43 -4.76
C GLU A 119 -42.82 28.65 -3.37
N PHE A 120 -42.92 27.66 -2.47
CA PHE A 120 -42.23 27.69 -1.17
C PHE A 120 -40.70 27.77 -1.30
N CYS A 121 -40.12 27.09 -2.30
CA CYS A 121 -38.68 27.17 -2.54
C CYS A 121 -38.25 28.54 -3.09
N GLU A 122 -39.07 29.17 -3.92
CA GLU A 122 -38.81 30.54 -4.41
C GLU A 122 -39.00 31.58 -3.30
N GLU A 123 -39.97 31.40 -2.39
CA GLU A 123 -40.21 32.30 -1.25
C GLU A 123 -39.10 32.21 -0.18
N VAL A 124 -38.52 31.02 0.06
CA VAL A 124 -37.42 30.83 1.01
C VAL A 124 -36.07 31.36 0.46
N VAL A 125 -35.91 31.39 -0.86
CA VAL A 125 -34.70 31.93 -1.50
C VAL A 125 -34.88 33.43 -1.74
N TYR A 126 -34.79 34.22 -0.66
CA TYR A 126 -34.55 35.65 -0.81
C TYR A 126 -33.26 35.88 -1.61
N ASP A 127 -33.33 36.81 -2.55
CA ASP A 127 -32.25 37.25 -3.44
C ASP A 127 -31.12 37.89 -2.60
N ILE A 128 -30.29 37.08 -1.94
CA ILE A 128 -29.05 37.54 -1.29
C ILE A 128 -28.03 37.79 -2.40
N ARG A 129 -28.22 38.88 -3.15
CA ARG A 129 -27.15 39.51 -3.92
C ARG A 129 -26.36 40.48 -3.06
N HIS A 130 -25.89 39.98 -1.93
CA HIS A 130 -24.81 40.62 -1.19
C HIS A 130 -23.57 39.78 -1.44
N THR A 131 -22.55 40.36 -2.09
CA THR A 131 -21.20 39.79 -2.16
C THR A 131 -20.63 39.76 -0.75
N ALA A 132 -20.95 38.70 -0.01
CA ALA A 132 -20.42 38.46 1.31
C ALA A 132 -18.88 38.34 1.20
N PRO A 133 -18.10 39.12 1.96
CA PRO A 133 -16.66 38.94 2.06
C PRO A 133 -16.39 37.50 2.51
N GLN A 134 -15.83 36.67 1.63
CA GLN A 134 -15.54 35.27 1.92
C GLN A 134 -14.35 35.19 2.89
N HIS A 135 -14.61 35.26 4.19
CA HIS A 135 -13.60 34.91 5.20
C HIS A 135 -13.74 33.45 5.70
N ARG A 136 -14.24 32.56 4.84
CA ARG A 136 -13.99 31.11 4.96
C ARG A 136 -12.81 30.77 4.05
N GLN A 137 -11.60 31.12 4.48
CA GLN A 137 -10.42 30.46 3.93
C GLN A 137 -10.48 29.00 4.41
N TYR A 138 -10.98 28.11 3.55
CA TYR A 138 -10.70 26.70 3.74
C TYR A 138 -9.19 26.52 3.83
N LEU A 139 -8.71 25.59 4.65
CA LEU A 139 -7.32 25.16 4.58
C LEU A 139 -7.03 24.70 3.15
N GLU A 140 -6.44 25.58 2.35
CA GLU A 140 -6.03 25.27 1.00
C GLU A 140 -4.83 24.33 1.11
N TYR A 141 -5.12 23.03 1.06
CA TYR A 141 -4.08 21.99 1.04
C TYR A 141 -3.27 21.99 -0.28
N GLY A 142 -3.30 23.09 -1.05
CA GLY A 142 -2.60 23.22 -2.33
C GLY A 142 -3.00 22.17 -3.36
N GLY A 143 -4.23 21.65 -3.28
CA GLY A 143 -4.70 20.54 -4.11
C GLY A 143 -4.16 19.16 -3.69
N VAL A 144 -3.46 19.06 -2.56
CA VAL A 144 -2.84 17.81 -2.08
C VAL A 144 -3.80 17.04 -1.19
N GLY A 145 -4.12 15.82 -1.62
CA GLY A 145 -4.86 14.84 -0.85
C GLY A 145 -6.32 14.68 -1.26
N ALA A 146 -6.87 13.49 -1.01
CA ALA A 146 -8.24 13.11 -1.34
C ALA A 146 -8.97 12.56 -0.10
N GLY A 147 -10.31 12.60 -0.11
CA GLY A 147 -11.13 12.09 0.98
C GLY A 147 -11.68 13.15 1.92
N ASN A 148 -11.95 12.79 3.17
CA ASN A 148 -12.55 13.71 4.14
C ASN A 148 -11.56 14.78 4.63
N PRO A 149 -12.01 15.91 5.22
CA PRO A 149 -11.13 16.99 5.66
C PRO A 149 -9.99 16.56 6.59
N PHE A 150 -10.24 15.65 7.53
CA PHE A 150 -9.23 15.14 8.47
C PHE A 150 -8.15 14.27 7.77
N GLN A 151 -8.54 13.47 6.79
CA GLN A 151 -7.60 12.68 5.98
C GLN A 151 -6.71 13.59 5.13
N ARG A 152 -7.30 14.62 4.50
CA ARG A 152 -6.54 15.63 3.74
C ARG A 152 -5.60 16.43 4.63
N GLN A 153 -6.01 16.77 5.85
CA GLN A 153 -5.14 17.44 6.81
C GLN A 153 -3.90 16.61 7.15
N ARG A 154 -4.06 15.30 7.43
CA ARG A 154 -2.92 14.41 7.69
C ARG A 154 -2.00 14.26 6.48
N GLN A 155 -2.56 14.09 5.29
CA GLN A 155 -1.78 14.00 4.05
C GLN A 155 -1.03 15.30 3.75
N TYR A 156 -1.66 16.46 3.97
CA TYR A 156 -1.02 17.76 3.79
C TYR A 156 0.10 18.01 4.81
N GLN A 157 -0.09 17.57 6.07
CA GLN A 157 0.98 17.62 7.08
C GLN A 157 2.18 16.78 6.65
N GLN A 158 1.95 15.56 6.14
CA GLN A 158 3.03 14.71 5.60
C GLN A 158 3.71 15.36 4.39
N HIS A 159 2.94 15.90 3.44
CA HIS A 159 3.47 16.61 2.28
C HIS A 159 4.29 17.85 2.66
N ARG A 160 3.87 18.61 3.69
CA ARG A 160 4.64 19.74 4.21
C ARG A 160 5.97 19.31 4.81
N VAL A 161 5.98 18.21 5.57
CA VAL A 161 7.22 17.65 6.13
C VAL A 161 8.15 17.20 5.00
N ALA A 162 7.62 16.45 4.03
CA ALA A 162 8.40 16.00 2.87
C ALA A 162 9.02 17.19 2.10
N LYS A 163 8.22 18.21 1.78
CA LYS A 163 8.72 19.42 1.11
C LYS A 163 9.75 20.18 1.95
N ALA A 164 9.56 20.25 3.27
CA ALA A 164 10.55 20.85 4.16
C ALA A 164 11.87 20.07 4.15
N THR A 165 11.81 18.73 4.17
CA THR A 165 13.01 17.90 4.07
C THR A 165 13.71 18.08 2.71
N GLU A 166 12.98 18.09 1.60
CA GLU A 166 13.51 18.37 0.26
C GLU A 166 14.22 19.73 0.23
N ASN A 167 13.59 20.79 0.71
CA ASN A 167 14.19 22.13 0.78
C ASN A 167 15.47 22.15 1.63
N THR A 168 15.53 21.40 2.74
CA THR A 168 16.76 21.30 3.55
C THR A 168 17.87 20.57 2.81
N TYR A 169 17.55 19.52 2.07
CA TYR A 169 18.51 18.81 1.22
C TYR A 169 18.99 19.71 0.09
N GLU A 170 18.10 20.44 -0.60
CA GLU A 170 18.47 21.40 -1.64
C GLU A 170 19.43 22.46 -1.11
N TYR A 171 19.16 23.01 0.08
CA TYR A 171 20.06 23.98 0.72
C TYR A 171 21.44 23.37 1.05
N LEU A 172 21.46 22.15 1.60
CA LEU A 172 22.72 21.47 1.91
C LEU A 172 23.52 21.16 0.65
N LEU A 173 22.85 20.76 -0.43
CA LEU A 173 23.46 20.53 -1.73
C LEU A 173 23.98 21.83 -2.34
N ASP A 174 23.21 22.92 -2.35
CA ASP A 174 23.66 24.22 -2.85
C ASP A 174 24.85 24.76 -2.05
N LYS A 175 24.83 24.60 -0.72
CA LYS A 175 25.98 24.90 0.14
C LYS A 175 27.20 24.07 -0.24
N ARG A 176 27.03 22.76 -0.43
CA ARG A 176 28.13 21.86 -0.83
C ARG A 176 28.65 22.16 -2.23
N ILE A 177 27.78 22.51 -3.16
CA ILE A 177 28.13 22.95 -4.52
C ILE A 177 28.97 24.22 -4.45
N LYS A 178 28.59 25.22 -3.63
CA LYS A 178 29.38 26.44 -3.43
C LYS A 178 30.74 26.17 -2.79
N GLU A 179 30.84 25.22 -1.87
CA GLU A 179 32.11 24.76 -1.30
C GLU A 179 32.99 24.10 -2.38
N LEU A 180 32.41 23.18 -3.15
CA LEU A 180 33.07 22.53 -4.28
C LEU A 180 33.46 23.53 -5.37
N GLU A 181 32.68 24.58 -5.63
CA GLU A 181 33.05 25.65 -6.57
C GLU A 181 34.21 26.50 -6.06
N LYS A 182 34.33 26.68 -4.74
CA LYS A 182 35.51 27.34 -4.13
C LYS A 182 36.75 26.46 -4.24
N GLU A 183 36.61 25.17 -3.93
CA GLU A 183 37.66 24.15 -4.11
C GLU A 183 38.06 24.03 -5.59
N PHE A 184 37.09 24.02 -6.51
CA PHE A 184 37.31 23.96 -7.96
C PHE A 184 37.89 25.27 -8.51
N LYS A 185 37.59 26.44 -7.95
CA LYS A 185 38.28 27.69 -8.29
C LYS A 185 39.75 27.67 -7.86
N LEU A 186 40.07 27.02 -6.74
CA LEU A 186 41.46 26.79 -6.31
C LEU A 186 42.17 25.78 -7.23
N ASP A 187 41.47 24.73 -7.67
CA ASP A 187 42.02 23.70 -8.57
C ASP A 187 42.00 24.07 -10.08
N SER A 188 41.20 25.06 -10.49
CA SER A 188 41.11 25.54 -11.88
C SER A 188 42.42 26.17 -12.39
N LYS A 189 43.31 26.53 -11.46
CA LYS A 189 44.68 26.96 -11.75
C LYS A 189 45.59 25.79 -12.13
N SER A 190 45.19 24.54 -11.91
CA SER A 190 46.04 23.37 -12.09
C SER A 190 45.65 22.42 -13.24
N LEU A 191 44.37 22.29 -13.64
CA LEU A 191 44.00 21.25 -14.62
C LEU A 191 42.94 21.70 -15.65
N ARG A 192 43.40 22.25 -16.77
CA ARG A 192 42.68 22.26 -18.04
C ARG A 192 42.88 20.87 -18.66
N ASN A 193 41.83 20.06 -18.82
CA ASN A 193 41.65 19.01 -19.85
C ASN A 193 40.59 18.00 -19.39
N VAL A 194 39.31 18.42 -19.38
CA VAL A 194 38.19 17.49 -19.54
C VAL A 194 37.45 17.95 -20.79
N THR A 195 37.26 17.05 -21.77
CA THR A 195 36.56 17.39 -23.01
C THR A 195 35.10 17.72 -22.74
N ARG A 196 34.60 18.77 -23.41
CA ARG A 196 33.23 19.30 -23.23
C ARG A 196 32.14 18.24 -23.42
N GLU A 197 32.42 17.24 -24.24
CA GLU A 197 31.53 16.11 -24.55
C GLU A 197 31.34 15.18 -23.34
N GLN A 198 32.42 14.84 -22.64
CA GLN A 198 32.36 13.95 -21.46
C GLN A 198 31.57 14.60 -20.31
N ALA A 199 31.71 15.92 -20.11
CA ALA A 199 30.93 16.67 -19.13
C ALA A 199 29.43 16.79 -19.49
N PHE A 200 29.09 16.70 -20.78
CA PHE A 200 27.70 16.78 -21.26
C PHE A 200 26.93 15.47 -20.99
N PHE A 201 27.53 14.31 -21.26
CA PHE A 201 26.91 13.01 -20.98
C PHE A 201 26.62 12.82 -19.48
N ALA A 202 27.54 13.25 -18.61
CA ALA A 202 27.39 13.20 -17.15
C ALA A 202 26.19 14.01 -16.62
N LYS A 203 25.92 15.20 -17.19
CA LYS A 203 24.80 16.05 -16.75
C LYS A 203 23.43 15.50 -17.10
N LYS A 204 23.34 14.60 -18.08
CA LYS A 204 22.06 14.05 -18.57
C LYS A 204 21.54 12.91 -17.70
N GLN A 205 22.40 12.25 -16.92
CA GLN A 205 22.03 11.14 -16.04
C GLN A 205 21.94 11.58 -14.58
N LYS A 206 20.99 12.46 -14.27
CA LYS A 206 20.66 12.76 -12.86
C LYS A 206 19.72 11.68 -12.33
N THR A 207 20.28 10.60 -11.80
CA THR A 207 19.52 9.57 -11.09
C THR A 207 19.11 10.08 -9.71
N THR A 208 18.00 9.55 -9.17
CA THR A 208 17.45 9.94 -7.86
C THR A 208 18.12 9.23 -6.69
N ASN A 209 18.74 8.07 -6.93
CA ASN A 209 19.27 7.19 -5.90
C ASN A 209 20.70 7.61 -5.49
N ALA A 210 20.95 7.72 -4.19
CA ALA A 210 22.25 8.18 -3.66
C ALA A 210 23.44 7.28 -4.04
N VAL A 211 23.21 5.96 -4.11
CA VAL A 211 24.22 4.97 -4.51
C VAL A 211 24.58 5.15 -5.99
N GLU A 212 23.59 5.34 -6.85
CA GLU A 212 23.80 5.55 -8.29
C GLU A 212 24.62 6.82 -8.55
N ARG A 213 24.35 7.90 -7.80
CA ARG A 213 25.16 9.13 -7.88
C ARG A 213 26.60 8.90 -7.46
N LEU A 214 26.84 8.16 -6.37
CA LEU A 214 28.19 7.86 -5.90
C LEU A 214 28.96 7.01 -6.93
N VAL A 215 28.30 6.02 -7.52
CA VAL A 215 28.88 5.18 -8.58
C VAL A 215 29.21 6.03 -9.81
N GLU A 216 28.31 6.92 -10.24
CA GLU A 216 28.54 7.81 -11.37
C GLU A 216 29.73 8.76 -11.10
N ASP A 217 29.81 9.34 -9.89
CA ASP A 217 30.94 10.17 -9.50
C ASP A 217 32.26 9.38 -9.51
N MET A 218 32.25 8.11 -9.09
CA MET A 218 33.42 7.24 -9.15
C MET A 218 33.84 6.95 -10.60
N ILE A 219 32.88 6.66 -11.48
CA ILE A 219 33.13 6.46 -12.92
C ILE A 219 33.74 7.72 -13.52
N LEU A 220 33.20 8.89 -13.21
CA LEU A 220 33.70 10.19 -13.69
C LEU A 220 35.10 10.48 -13.17
N GLN A 221 35.40 10.16 -11.92
CA GLN A 221 36.75 10.28 -11.37
C GLN A 221 37.74 9.36 -12.10
N SER A 222 37.39 8.10 -12.36
CA SER A 222 38.23 7.18 -13.12
C SER A 222 38.41 7.59 -14.58
N MET A 223 37.37 8.15 -15.21
CA MET A 223 37.48 8.76 -16.56
C MET A 223 38.46 9.94 -16.56
N LYS A 224 38.37 10.84 -15.57
CA LYS A 224 39.29 11.98 -15.42
C LYS A 224 40.74 11.54 -15.16
N ARG A 225 40.94 10.47 -14.38
CA ARG A 225 42.26 9.87 -14.14
C ARG A 225 42.85 9.19 -15.37
N GLY A 226 42.01 8.85 -16.35
CA GLY A 226 42.43 8.16 -17.56
C GLY A 226 42.59 6.65 -17.39
N ASP A 227 41.97 6.05 -16.37
CA ASP A 227 42.03 4.60 -16.09
C ASP A 227 41.53 3.76 -17.29
N PHE A 228 40.68 4.35 -18.15
CA PHE A 228 40.10 3.71 -19.34
C PHE A 228 40.94 3.85 -20.62
N ASN A 229 42.04 4.64 -20.61
CA ASN A 229 42.78 4.98 -21.82
C ASN A 229 43.71 3.86 -22.33
N ASN A 230 44.09 2.90 -21.48
CA ASN A 230 44.99 1.80 -21.84
C ASN A 230 44.47 0.43 -21.36
N LEU A 231 43.23 0.12 -21.70
CA LEU A 231 42.63 -1.17 -21.37
C LEU A 231 43.21 -2.29 -22.24
N LYS A 232 43.46 -3.45 -21.61
CA LYS A 232 43.89 -4.66 -22.31
C LYS A 232 42.81 -5.07 -23.31
N GLY A 233 43.10 -4.97 -24.61
CA GLY A 233 42.17 -5.32 -25.68
C GLY A 233 41.49 -4.15 -26.40
N MET A 234 41.87 -2.89 -26.09
CA MET A 234 41.42 -1.73 -26.85
C MET A 234 41.69 -1.89 -28.36
N GLY A 235 40.67 -1.67 -29.20
CA GLY A 235 40.76 -1.79 -30.66
C GLY A 235 40.76 -3.22 -31.22
N LYS A 236 40.75 -4.25 -30.36
CA LYS A 236 40.62 -5.66 -30.78
C LYS A 236 39.16 -6.10 -30.70
N PRO A 237 38.71 -7.04 -31.55
CA PRO A 237 37.38 -7.63 -31.41
C PRO A 237 37.23 -8.25 -30.02
N LEU A 238 36.06 -8.05 -29.41
CA LEU A 238 35.75 -8.66 -28.12
C LEU A 238 35.85 -10.18 -28.26
N LYS A 239 36.52 -10.83 -27.31
CA LYS A 239 36.49 -12.29 -27.24
C LYS A 239 35.05 -12.69 -26.87
N ASN A 240 34.43 -13.50 -27.72
CA ASN A 240 33.21 -14.21 -27.34
C ASN A 240 33.64 -15.30 -26.36
N ASP A 241 33.81 -14.92 -25.10
CA ASP A 241 33.89 -15.90 -24.02
C ASP A 241 32.61 -16.76 -24.12
N GLU A 242 32.75 -18.08 -24.09
CA GLU A 242 31.65 -19.05 -24.17
C GLU A 242 30.60 -18.74 -23.10
N SER A 243 29.63 -17.92 -23.48
CA SER A 243 28.54 -17.51 -22.62
C SER A 243 27.53 -18.64 -22.65
N ASN A 244 27.15 -19.14 -21.48
CA ASN A 244 26.08 -20.11 -21.37
C ASN A 244 24.83 -19.54 -22.08
N PRO A 245 24.32 -20.19 -23.16
CA PRO A 245 23.18 -19.67 -23.93
C PRO A 245 21.91 -19.47 -23.10
N TYR A 246 21.84 -20.14 -21.94
CA TYR A 246 20.70 -20.10 -21.03
C TYR A 246 20.77 -18.97 -19.98
N ILE A 247 21.88 -18.23 -19.90
CA ILE A 247 22.04 -17.12 -18.94
C ILE A 247 22.08 -15.81 -19.73
N ASP A 248 21.38 -14.79 -19.23
CA ASP A 248 21.44 -13.47 -19.83
C ASP A 248 22.88 -12.92 -19.82
N VAL A 249 23.27 -12.27 -20.91
CA VAL A 249 24.62 -11.75 -21.12
C VAL A 249 24.97 -10.72 -20.04
N ILE A 250 23.99 -9.93 -19.58
CA ILE A 250 24.19 -8.95 -18.53
C ILE A 250 24.41 -9.64 -17.18
N GLU A 251 23.57 -10.61 -16.82
CA GLU A 251 23.70 -11.37 -15.58
C GLU A 251 25.03 -12.14 -15.51
N TYR A 252 25.43 -12.79 -16.60
CA TYR A 252 26.73 -13.48 -16.69
C TYR A 252 27.90 -12.51 -16.46
N LYS A 253 27.87 -11.34 -17.11
CA LYS A 253 28.91 -10.32 -16.94
C LYS A 253 28.93 -9.77 -15.53
N LEU A 254 27.77 -9.52 -14.92
CA LEU A 254 27.66 -9.06 -13.55
C LEU A 254 28.28 -10.08 -12.58
N ASN A 255 27.91 -11.35 -12.72
CA ASN A 255 28.47 -12.43 -11.90
C ASN A 255 29.99 -12.55 -12.08
N LYS A 256 30.48 -12.39 -13.32
CA LYS A 256 31.93 -12.38 -13.62
C LYS A 256 32.64 -11.22 -12.96
N ILE A 257 32.06 -10.01 -12.98
CA ILE A 257 32.61 -8.84 -12.30
C ILE A 257 32.65 -9.06 -10.78
N LEU A 258 31.60 -9.62 -10.20
CA LEU A 258 31.57 -9.94 -8.76
C LEU A 258 32.69 -10.93 -8.40
N ILE A 259 32.81 -12.03 -9.14
CA ILE A 259 33.83 -13.06 -8.91
C ILE A 259 35.24 -12.49 -9.03
N ASN A 260 35.50 -11.66 -10.04
CA ASN A 260 36.80 -11.01 -10.23
C ASN A 260 37.19 -10.11 -9.04
N ASN A 261 36.21 -9.54 -8.34
CA ASN A 261 36.42 -8.74 -7.14
C ASN A 261 36.38 -9.58 -5.84
N GLY A 262 36.28 -10.90 -5.93
CA GLY A 262 36.19 -11.79 -4.77
C GLY A 262 34.82 -11.83 -4.10
N PHE A 263 33.76 -11.34 -4.77
CA PHE A 263 32.39 -11.35 -4.25
C PHE A 263 31.54 -12.43 -4.94
N ALA A 264 30.55 -12.94 -4.22
CA ALA A 264 29.56 -13.86 -4.73
C ALA A 264 28.27 -13.12 -5.14
N PRO A 265 27.46 -13.69 -6.05
CA PRO A 265 26.13 -13.19 -6.35
C PRO A 265 25.28 -12.97 -5.09
N PRO A 266 24.38 -11.96 -5.07
CA PRO A 266 23.61 -11.61 -3.89
C PRO A 266 22.80 -12.76 -3.27
N TRP A 267 22.26 -13.65 -4.10
CA TRP A 267 21.49 -14.80 -3.61
C TRP A 267 22.39 -15.84 -2.91
N ILE A 268 23.64 -16.03 -3.34
CA ILE A 268 24.59 -16.93 -2.67
C ILE A 268 24.96 -16.38 -1.29
N MET A 269 25.18 -15.07 -1.19
CA MET A 269 25.45 -14.42 0.09
C MET A 269 24.29 -14.62 1.07
N LYS A 270 23.05 -14.42 0.60
CA LYS A 270 21.83 -14.69 1.39
C LYS A 270 21.71 -16.16 1.79
N GLU A 271 22.08 -17.10 0.90
CA GLU A 271 22.13 -18.53 1.24
C GLU A 271 23.06 -18.79 2.43
N MET A 272 24.27 -18.22 2.39
CA MET A 272 25.24 -18.36 3.46
C MET A 272 24.75 -17.74 4.77
N GLU A 273 24.18 -16.53 4.74
CA GLU A 273 23.59 -15.89 5.91
C GLU A 273 22.46 -16.73 6.53
N LEU A 274 21.55 -17.25 5.71
CA LEU A 274 20.48 -18.11 6.20
C LEU A 274 21.03 -19.39 6.82
N ARG A 275 22.02 -20.05 6.20
CA ARG A 275 22.63 -21.26 6.76
C ARG A 275 23.31 -21.01 8.09
N THR A 276 24.06 -19.91 8.23
CA THR A 276 24.76 -19.58 9.48
C THR A 276 23.77 -19.27 10.60
N GLU A 277 22.70 -18.54 10.32
CA GLU A 277 21.67 -18.23 11.29
C GLU A 277 20.84 -19.45 11.70
N ILE A 278 20.44 -20.30 10.75
CA ILE A 278 19.75 -21.55 11.05
C ILE A 278 20.64 -22.43 11.95
N THR A 279 21.92 -22.51 11.63
CA THR A 279 22.90 -23.26 12.43
C THR A 279 23.04 -22.65 13.83
N SER A 280 23.12 -21.32 13.93
CA SER A 280 23.19 -20.60 15.20
C SER A 280 21.94 -20.84 16.06
N LEU A 281 20.75 -20.75 15.47
CA LEU A 281 19.48 -21.00 16.14
C LEU A 281 19.39 -22.44 16.67
N ARG A 282 19.78 -23.43 15.85
CA ARG A 282 19.81 -24.83 16.28
C ARG A 282 20.81 -25.06 17.40
N ASN A 283 21.98 -24.45 17.33
CA ASN A 283 23.00 -24.52 18.37
C ASN A 283 22.53 -23.87 19.68
N GLU A 284 21.81 -22.75 19.59
CA GLU A 284 21.19 -22.10 20.74
C GLU A 284 20.14 -23.01 21.40
N ALA A 285 19.26 -23.63 20.61
CA ALA A 285 18.25 -24.56 21.10
C ALA A 285 18.88 -25.76 21.85
N ARG A 286 19.89 -26.40 21.24
CA ARG A 286 20.63 -27.51 21.85
C ARG A 286 21.32 -27.10 23.14
N TYR A 287 21.99 -25.95 23.13
CA TYR A 287 22.73 -25.46 24.28
C TYR A 287 21.82 -25.13 25.47
N GLU A 288 20.72 -24.42 25.25
CA GLU A 288 19.78 -24.06 26.33
C GLU A 288 19.01 -25.29 26.83
N TYR A 289 18.73 -26.27 25.98
CA TYR A 289 18.15 -27.55 26.42
C TYR A 289 19.14 -28.38 27.24
N ALA A 290 20.39 -28.50 26.80
CA ALA A 290 21.44 -29.17 27.57
C ALA A 290 21.66 -28.50 28.94
N ARG A 291 21.62 -27.17 28.98
CA ARG A 291 21.67 -26.40 30.22
C ARG A 291 20.47 -26.70 31.14
N TYR A 292 19.27 -26.77 30.57
CA TYR A 292 18.05 -27.11 31.30
C TYR A 292 18.14 -28.49 31.97
N LEU A 293 18.66 -29.49 31.24
CA LEU A 293 18.87 -30.84 31.76
C LEU A 293 19.88 -30.86 32.92
N LEU A 294 21.05 -30.23 32.74
CA LEU A 294 22.10 -30.19 33.78
C LEU A 294 21.60 -29.54 35.07
N CYS A 295 20.81 -28.47 34.98
CA CYS A 295 20.25 -27.82 36.16
C CYS A 295 19.22 -28.69 36.91
N LYS A 296 18.65 -29.73 36.27
CA LYS A 296 17.76 -30.71 36.91
C LYS A 296 18.50 -31.93 37.46
N GLU A 297 19.74 -32.15 37.03
CA GLU A 297 20.60 -33.25 37.47
C GLU A 297 21.07 -33.04 38.93
N LYS A 298 21.46 -34.14 39.59
CA LYS A 298 21.79 -34.15 41.03
C LYS A 298 22.99 -33.26 41.35
N ASP A 299 23.97 -33.15 40.45
CA ASP A 299 25.23 -32.42 40.67
C ASP A 299 25.05 -30.91 40.84
N PHE A 300 24.03 -30.32 40.19
CA PHE A 300 23.72 -28.89 40.25
C PHE A 300 22.47 -28.58 41.08
N LYS A 301 21.88 -29.61 41.70
CA LYS A 301 20.64 -29.50 42.46
C LYS A 301 20.87 -28.63 43.71
N GLY A 302 20.18 -27.49 43.77
CA GLY A 302 20.26 -26.53 44.88
C GLY A 302 21.08 -25.27 44.60
N GLN A 303 21.84 -25.22 43.50
CA GLN A 303 22.56 -24.00 43.10
C GLN A 303 21.67 -22.99 42.37
N PHE A 304 20.58 -23.48 41.74
CA PHE A 304 19.59 -22.67 41.06
C PHE A 304 18.19 -23.08 41.49
N ALA A 305 17.30 -22.10 41.65
CA ALA A 305 15.88 -22.36 41.85
C ALA A 305 15.27 -22.97 40.58
N ILE A 306 14.56 -24.10 40.73
CA ILE A 306 13.94 -24.84 39.62
C ILE A 306 13.04 -23.93 38.79
N GLU A 307 12.26 -23.07 39.47
CA GLU A 307 11.37 -22.11 38.83
C GLU A 307 12.12 -21.12 37.91
N SER A 308 13.29 -20.65 38.33
CA SER A 308 14.12 -19.73 37.53
C SER A 308 14.67 -20.41 36.27
N VAL A 309 15.00 -21.69 36.35
CA VAL A 309 15.47 -22.50 35.21
C VAL A 309 14.34 -22.69 34.20
N GLU A 310 13.14 -23.03 34.66
CA GLU A 310 11.96 -23.18 33.81
C GLU A 310 11.53 -21.86 33.16
N ARG A 311 11.54 -20.75 33.92
CA ARG A 311 11.30 -19.41 33.35
C ARG A 311 12.30 -19.08 32.24
N ARG A 312 13.58 -19.38 32.44
CA ARG A 312 14.63 -19.14 31.44
C ARG A 312 14.38 -19.98 30.18
N TRP A 313 14.09 -21.26 30.34
CA TRP A 313 13.78 -22.15 29.22
C TRP A 313 12.56 -21.66 28.42
N ASN A 314 11.48 -21.29 29.11
CA ASN A 314 10.29 -20.72 28.48
C ASN A 314 10.57 -19.39 27.75
N ALA A 315 11.45 -18.54 28.31
CA ALA A 315 11.87 -17.31 27.65
C ALA A 315 12.71 -17.60 26.39
N THR A 316 13.59 -18.60 26.43
CA THR A 316 14.35 -19.07 25.26
C THR A 316 13.43 -19.60 24.17
N ILE A 317 12.41 -20.41 24.50
CA ILE A 317 11.44 -20.90 23.52
C ILE A 317 10.76 -19.73 22.80
N LYS A 318 10.30 -18.71 23.54
CA LYS A 318 9.69 -17.50 22.96
C LYS A 318 10.66 -16.73 22.04
N ARG A 319 11.94 -16.66 22.42
CA ARG A 319 12.98 -16.02 21.60
C ARG A 319 13.20 -16.79 20.30
N ILE A 320 13.32 -18.11 20.38
CA ILE A 320 13.49 -18.99 19.21
C ILE A 320 12.27 -18.90 18.29
N GLU A 321 11.05 -18.90 18.84
CA GLU A 321 9.81 -18.73 18.07
C GLU A 321 9.83 -17.43 17.25
N LYS A 322 10.21 -16.31 17.87
CA LYS A 322 10.34 -15.03 17.17
C LYS A 322 11.41 -15.10 16.07
N SER A 323 12.58 -15.67 16.36
CA SER A 323 13.65 -15.84 15.38
C SER A 323 13.23 -16.72 14.20
N ILE A 324 12.45 -17.78 14.44
CA ILE A 324 11.91 -18.66 13.39
C ILE A 324 10.97 -17.87 12.46
N VAL A 325 10.10 -17.02 13.01
CA VAL A 325 9.20 -16.19 12.20
C VAL A 325 10.01 -15.27 11.26
N ASP A 326 11.07 -14.65 11.78
CA ASP A 326 11.89 -13.73 10.99
C ASP A 326 12.81 -14.45 10.00
N ILE A 327 13.32 -15.65 10.33
CA ILE A 327 14.04 -16.51 9.39
C ILE A 327 13.11 -17.01 8.29
N ASN A 328 11.88 -17.42 8.61
CA ASN A 328 10.93 -17.92 7.61
C ASN A 328 10.55 -16.86 6.57
N LYS A 329 10.40 -15.58 6.96
CA LYS A 329 10.21 -14.48 6.01
C LYS A 329 11.38 -14.38 5.03
N ARG A 330 12.61 -14.46 5.54
CA ARG A 330 13.82 -14.37 4.71
C ARG A 330 14.05 -15.62 3.85
N ILE A 331 13.63 -16.78 4.32
CA ILE A 331 13.56 -18.01 3.52
C ILE A 331 12.60 -17.81 2.34
N GLN A 332 11.42 -17.23 2.56
CA GLN A 332 10.49 -16.92 1.46
C GLN A 332 11.11 -15.97 0.44
N ASP A 333 11.70 -14.86 0.91
CA ASP A 333 12.38 -13.91 0.02
C ASP A 333 13.53 -14.55 -0.77
N TYR A 334 14.30 -15.43 -0.14
CA TYR A 334 15.37 -16.18 -0.78
C TYR A 334 14.82 -17.20 -1.80
N ASN A 335 13.75 -17.92 -1.47
CA ASN A 335 13.16 -18.90 -2.37
C ASN A 335 12.60 -18.26 -3.65
N LEU A 336 12.17 -17.01 -3.58
CA LEU A 336 11.73 -16.23 -4.75
C LEU A 336 12.87 -15.86 -5.70
N ILE A 337 14.09 -15.67 -5.20
CA ILE A 337 15.26 -15.28 -6.01
C ILE A 337 16.12 -16.48 -6.45
N THR A 338 15.87 -17.67 -5.89
CA THR A 338 16.74 -18.83 -6.09
C THR A 338 16.46 -19.50 -7.44
N PRO A 339 17.45 -19.64 -8.33
CA PRO A 339 17.23 -20.18 -9.68
C PRO A 339 16.85 -21.67 -9.74
N SER A 340 17.12 -22.45 -8.69
CA SER A 340 16.91 -23.91 -8.68
C SER A 340 16.15 -24.38 -7.44
N LEU A 341 15.15 -25.25 -7.65
CA LEU A 341 14.29 -25.76 -6.58
C LEU A 341 15.09 -26.51 -5.49
N ASN A 342 16.12 -27.24 -5.88
CA ASN A 342 16.95 -28.03 -4.94
C ASN A 342 17.76 -27.17 -3.96
N ARG A 343 17.92 -25.87 -4.24
CA ARG A 343 18.65 -24.93 -3.37
C ARG A 343 17.72 -24.12 -2.48
N GLN A 344 16.41 -24.27 -2.60
CA GLN A 344 15.43 -23.60 -1.76
C GLN A 344 15.41 -24.19 -0.35
N PHE A 345 15.03 -23.38 0.63
CA PHE A 345 14.86 -23.82 2.02
C PHE A 345 13.38 -24.11 2.31
N PHE A 346 13.16 -25.10 3.18
CA PHE A 346 11.84 -25.32 3.78
C PHE A 346 11.65 -24.40 4.97
N ASN A 347 10.40 -24.00 5.21
CA ASN A 347 10.05 -23.24 6.40
C ASN A 347 10.35 -24.06 7.66
N LEU A 348 10.91 -23.39 8.66
CA LEU A 348 11.19 -23.96 9.96
C LEU A 348 9.93 -23.98 10.82
N SER A 349 9.76 -25.05 11.59
CA SER A 349 8.70 -25.15 12.59
C SER A 349 9.32 -25.35 13.98
N LEU A 350 8.78 -24.64 14.97
CA LEU A 350 9.30 -24.65 16.33
C LEU A 350 9.32 -26.07 16.91
N LYS A 351 8.21 -26.80 16.77
CA LYS A 351 8.07 -28.16 17.30
C LYS A 351 9.14 -29.10 16.76
N VAL A 352 9.30 -29.17 15.44
CA VAL A 352 10.26 -30.09 14.81
C VAL A 352 11.70 -29.75 15.16
N GLU A 353 12.05 -28.46 15.21
CA GLU A 353 13.41 -28.05 15.55
C GLU A 353 13.73 -28.28 17.04
N LEU A 354 12.75 -28.12 17.94
CA LEU A 354 12.90 -28.49 19.34
C LEU A 354 12.97 -30.00 19.53
N ASP A 355 12.11 -30.78 18.88
CA ASP A 355 12.13 -32.26 18.96
C ASP A 355 13.48 -32.81 18.48
N LYS A 356 14.04 -32.26 17.40
CA LYS A 356 15.40 -32.58 16.92
C LYS A 356 16.47 -32.20 17.94
N ALA A 357 16.40 -30.99 18.51
CA ALA A 357 17.37 -30.55 19.52
C ALA A 357 17.32 -31.43 20.77
N ILE A 358 16.11 -31.85 21.17
CA ILE A 358 15.90 -32.77 22.30
C ILE A 358 16.51 -34.14 21.99
N ALA A 359 16.18 -34.71 20.83
CA ALA A 359 16.68 -36.02 20.40
C ALA A 359 18.22 -36.03 20.34
N GLU A 360 18.84 -35.04 19.70
CA GLU A 360 20.30 -34.96 19.58
C GLU A 360 21.00 -34.84 20.93
N VAL A 361 20.43 -34.09 21.88
CA VAL A 361 21.01 -33.97 23.23
C VAL A 361 20.74 -35.23 24.08
N SER A 362 19.61 -35.92 23.88
CA SER A 362 19.28 -37.14 24.61
C SER A 362 19.98 -38.39 24.11
N ASP A 363 20.22 -38.50 22.79
CA ASP A 363 20.87 -39.66 22.16
C ASP A 363 22.36 -39.74 22.52
N GLU A 364 22.98 -38.59 22.79
CA GLU A 364 24.36 -38.47 23.31
C GLU A 364 24.44 -38.77 24.82
N SER A 365 23.95 -39.96 25.22
CA SER A 365 23.99 -40.55 26.57
C SER A 365 24.93 -39.88 27.60
N GLY A 366 24.33 -39.12 28.52
CA GLY A 366 24.78 -38.89 29.90
C GLY A 366 25.85 -37.82 30.12
N ASP A 367 27.05 -38.00 29.59
CA ASP A 367 28.23 -37.20 30.00
C ASP A 367 29.17 -36.82 28.84
N ARG A 368 28.88 -37.28 27.61
CA ARG A 368 29.75 -37.10 26.42
C ARG A 368 29.18 -36.18 25.36
N SER A 369 27.98 -35.63 25.54
CA SER A 369 27.43 -34.65 24.61
C SER A 369 28.31 -33.41 24.57
N HIS A 370 28.72 -32.99 23.37
CA HIS A 370 29.46 -31.74 23.19
C HIS A 370 28.67 -30.55 23.80
N TRP A 371 27.34 -30.60 23.74
CA TRP A 371 26.46 -29.56 24.25
C TRP A 371 26.35 -29.58 25.78
N THR A 372 26.29 -30.76 26.41
CA THR A 372 26.31 -30.85 27.88
C THR A 372 27.67 -30.42 28.44
N GLY A 373 28.78 -30.82 27.81
CA GLY A 373 30.12 -30.37 28.20
C GLY A 373 30.31 -28.85 28.08
N LYS A 374 29.80 -28.26 27.00
CA LYS A 374 29.80 -26.79 26.79
C LYS A 374 28.93 -26.07 27.83
N ALA A 375 27.75 -26.60 28.13
CA ALA A 375 26.85 -26.04 29.14
C ALA A 375 27.44 -26.15 30.55
N ARG A 376 28.04 -27.29 30.91
CA ARG A 376 28.73 -27.51 32.20
C ARG A 376 29.88 -26.53 32.39
N SER A 377 30.73 -26.37 31.38
CA SER A 377 31.81 -25.37 31.40
C SER A 377 31.26 -23.96 31.64
N SER A 378 30.23 -23.55 30.90
CA SER A 378 29.62 -22.22 31.05
C SER A 378 29.00 -21.99 32.44
N ILE A 379 28.30 -22.99 33.00
CA ILE A 379 27.74 -22.91 34.35
C ILE A 379 28.86 -22.76 35.39
N ASN A 380 29.92 -23.57 35.28
CA ASN A 380 31.06 -23.50 36.20
C ASN A 380 31.78 -22.14 36.13
N THR A 381 31.99 -21.59 34.93
CA THR A 381 32.56 -20.23 34.79
C THR A 381 31.66 -19.18 35.44
N PHE A 382 30.34 -19.30 35.26
CA PHE A 382 29.38 -18.39 35.90
C PHE A 382 29.42 -18.49 37.42
N LEU A 383 29.44 -19.71 37.98
CA LEU A 383 29.52 -19.92 39.43
C LEU A 383 30.84 -19.39 40.02
N SER A 384 31.96 -19.64 39.36
CA SER A 384 33.27 -19.10 39.75
C SER A 384 33.26 -17.57 39.74
N SER A 385 32.66 -16.94 38.72
CA SER A 385 32.54 -15.48 38.66
C SER A 385 31.67 -14.91 39.80
N GLN A 386 30.59 -15.61 40.18
CA GLN A 386 29.73 -15.21 41.31
C GLN A 386 30.47 -15.32 42.64
N GLN A 387 31.26 -16.39 42.83
CA GLN A 387 32.09 -16.55 44.03
C GLN A 387 33.13 -15.43 44.13
N ALA A 388 33.85 -15.12 43.04
CA ALA A 388 34.84 -14.04 43.02
C ALA A 388 34.22 -12.66 43.33
N ASN A 389 33.02 -12.39 42.80
CA ASN A 389 32.30 -11.15 43.09
C ASN A 389 31.87 -11.06 44.56
N ASN A 390 31.36 -12.16 45.13
CA ASN A 390 30.96 -12.21 46.53
C ASN A 390 32.17 -12.04 47.46
N GLU A 391 33.30 -12.67 47.17
CA GLU A 391 34.56 -12.49 47.91
C GLU A 391 35.08 -11.05 47.83
N SER A 392 34.99 -10.42 46.65
CA SER A 392 35.34 -9.01 46.47
C SER A 392 34.45 -8.09 47.31
N LEU A 393 33.13 -8.31 47.30
CA LEU A 393 32.18 -7.55 48.13
C LEU A 393 32.47 -7.75 49.62
N LEU A 394 32.67 -9.00 50.06
CA LEU A 394 33.02 -9.29 51.45
C LEU A 394 34.33 -8.62 51.88
N SER A 395 35.36 -8.61 51.02
CA SER A 395 36.61 -7.90 51.26
C SER A 395 36.39 -6.39 51.41
N GLN A 396 35.54 -5.79 50.57
CA GLN A 396 35.17 -4.38 50.66
C GLN A 396 34.39 -4.08 51.96
N PHE A 397 33.43 -4.94 52.33
CA PHE A 397 32.68 -4.80 53.58
C PHE A 397 33.59 -4.91 54.82
N ILE A 398 34.51 -5.88 54.85
CA ILE A 398 35.47 -6.04 55.94
C ILE A 398 36.40 -4.83 56.04
N LYS A 399 36.91 -4.32 54.91
CA LYS A 399 37.73 -3.09 54.87
C LYS A 399 36.96 -1.88 55.39
N GLY A 400 35.68 -1.76 55.03
CA GLY A 400 34.79 -0.71 55.54
C GLY A 400 34.57 -0.80 57.05
N LEU A 401 34.34 -2.00 57.58
CA LEU A 401 34.19 -2.22 59.03
C LEU A 401 35.49 -1.93 59.80
N ILE A 402 36.65 -2.29 59.25
CA ILE A 402 37.96 -1.96 59.85
C ILE A 402 38.19 -0.45 59.84
N ALA A 403 37.85 0.25 58.75
CA ALA A 403 37.96 1.70 58.66
C ALA A 403 37.05 2.42 59.69
N LEU A 404 35.83 1.91 59.90
CA LEU A 404 34.90 2.43 60.91
C LEU A 404 35.35 2.17 62.36
N LYS A 405 36.10 1.09 62.61
CA LYS A 405 36.66 0.79 63.93
C LYS A 405 37.88 1.65 64.29
N ASN A 406 38.58 2.18 63.29
CA ASN A 406 39.78 3.00 63.45
C ASN A 406 39.50 4.52 63.45
N LEU A 407 38.22 4.91 63.34
CA LEU A 407 37.68 6.25 63.60
C LEU A 407 37.15 6.30 65.03
#